data_AF-A0A968YT27-F1
#
_entry.id   AF-A0A968YT27-F1
#
_cell.length_a   1.000
_cell.length_b   1.000
_cell.length_c   1.000
_cell.angle_alpha   90.00
_cell.angle_beta   90.00
_cell.angle_gamma   90.00
#
_symmetry.space_group_name_H-M   'P 1'
#
loop_
_entity.id
_entity.type
_entity.pdbx_description
1 polymer ?
#
loop_
_entity_poly.entity_id
_entity_poly.type
_entity_poly.pdbx_seq_one_letter_code
_entity_poly.pdbx_strand_id
1 'polypeptide(L)'
;MNVLNEEIVTLQGGSDQITRRVETLTEFVQLAAQFVKAQKRTAAMTRVLALNASLLSARATEQQDPEQFASISREFETITSQVNDLATQTNNDLILLQQRTDQIQTVVSGLSQDVREINQTVQTFTVGVDSSNQVFENIQQVTSQVVQVGQRVAESSQAIAQASQNTLASVQDIAVLAVATEQRADITREQSNAMGKLSRHLLEVMSFFQISAEQMELDRSKGLEESTEANLVEKTFSPTV
;
A
#
# COMPACT_ATOMS: atom_id res chain seq x y z
N MET A 1 5.47 19.94 1.25
CA MET A 1 4.75 19.92 2.54
C MET A 1 3.30 20.20 2.24
N ASN A 2 2.41 19.27 2.61
CA ASN A 2 0.99 19.29 2.23
C ASN A 2 0.26 20.46 2.90
N VAL A 3 -0.48 21.24 2.13
CA VAL A 3 -1.41 22.30 2.60
C VAL A 3 -2.33 21.78 3.72
N LEU A 4 -2.75 20.51 3.60
CA LEU A 4 -3.55 19.81 4.60
C LEU A 4 -2.89 19.71 5.99
N ASN A 5 -1.57 19.51 6.07
CA ASN A 5 -0.88 19.48 7.36
C ASN A 5 -0.78 20.87 7.99
N GLU A 6 -0.65 21.91 7.18
CA GLU A 6 -0.64 23.31 7.65
C GLU A 6 -2.02 23.73 8.17
N GLU A 7 -3.09 23.31 7.49
CA GLU A 7 -4.47 23.50 7.94
C GLU A 7 -4.77 22.74 9.24
N ILE A 8 -4.26 21.51 9.40
CA ILE A 8 -4.38 20.75 10.66
C ILE A 8 -3.69 21.46 11.82
N VAL A 9 -2.46 21.96 11.61
CA VAL A 9 -1.72 22.72 12.63
C VAL A 9 -2.50 23.99 13.01
N THR A 10 -3.09 24.65 12.03
CA THR A 10 -3.93 25.83 12.26
C THR A 10 -5.18 25.49 13.06
N LEU A 11 -5.85 24.37 12.75
CA LEU A 11 -7.01 23.86 13.48
C LEU A 11 -6.66 23.50 14.93
N GLN A 12 -5.55 22.81 15.15
CA GLN A 12 -5.06 22.46 16.49
C GLN A 12 -4.75 23.72 17.31
N GLY A 13 -4.01 24.67 16.72
CA GLY A 13 -3.72 25.95 17.37
C GLY A 13 -4.98 26.78 17.69
N GLY A 14 -5.96 26.77 16.79
CA GLY A 14 -7.26 27.39 17.02
C GLY A 14 -8.02 26.73 18.17
N SER A 15 -8.03 25.41 18.24
CA SER A 15 -8.69 24.64 19.31
C SER A 15 -8.06 24.87 20.69
N ASP A 16 -6.72 24.95 20.75
CA ASP A 16 -5.99 25.32 21.96
C ASP A 16 -6.36 26.74 22.43
N GLN A 17 -6.47 27.68 21.49
CA GLN A 17 -6.85 29.05 21.80
C GLN A 17 -8.28 29.13 22.36
N ILE A 18 -9.22 28.36 21.78
CA ILE A 18 -10.60 28.30 22.29
C ILE A 18 -10.60 27.70 23.70
N THR A 19 -9.85 26.63 23.94
CA THR A 19 -9.72 26.00 25.28
C THR A 19 -9.29 27.03 26.33
N ARG A 20 -8.21 27.78 26.08
CA ARG A 20 -7.75 28.84 26.99
C ARG A 20 -8.79 29.93 27.23
N ARG A 21 -9.55 30.33 26.19
CA ARG A 21 -10.62 31.33 26.32
C ARG A 21 -11.75 30.81 27.21
N VAL A 22 -12.11 29.54 27.11
CA VAL A 22 -13.15 28.93 27.94
C VAL A 22 -12.70 28.77 29.40
N GLU A 23 -11.44 28.41 29.64
CA GLU A 23 -10.85 28.42 30.99
C GLU A 23 -10.92 29.82 31.60
N THR A 24 -10.48 30.83 30.85
CA THR A 24 -10.55 32.24 31.27
C THR A 24 -11.98 32.66 31.60
N LEU A 25 -12.96 32.29 30.75
CA LEU A 25 -14.39 32.56 31.01
C LEU A 25 -14.86 31.86 32.30
N THR A 26 -14.43 30.63 32.55
CA THR A 26 -14.77 29.88 33.76
C THR A 26 -14.24 30.59 35.00
N GLU A 27 -13.00 31.07 34.97
CA GLU A 27 -12.42 31.86 36.06
C GLU A 27 -13.19 33.17 36.31
N PHE A 28 -13.54 33.90 35.24
CA PHE A 28 -14.34 35.13 35.36
C PHE A 28 -15.71 34.89 36.00
N VAL A 29 -16.38 33.80 35.63
CA VAL A 29 -17.70 33.45 36.20
C VAL A 29 -17.58 33.11 37.69
N GLN A 30 -16.54 32.36 38.08
CA GLN A 30 -16.27 32.07 39.49
C GLN A 30 -16.00 33.35 40.28
N LEU A 31 -15.23 34.27 39.71
CA LEU A 31 -14.93 35.56 40.33
C LEU A 31 -16.19 36.43 40.48
N ALA A 32 -17.07 36.44 39.47
CA ALA A 32 -18.36 37.11 39.54
C ALA A 32 -19.25 36.52 40.65
N ALA A 33 -19.30 35.19 40.79
CA ALA A 33 -20.05 34.53 41.85
C ALA A 33 -19.53 34.91 43.25
N GLN A 34 -18.20 34.96 43.42
CA GLN A 34 -17.58 35.41 44.67
C GLN A 34 -17.87 36.89 44.95
N PHE A 35 -17.83 37.74 43.93
CA PHE A 35 -18.18 39.16 44.04
C PHE A 35 -19.62 39.35 44.51
N VAL A 36 -20.58 38.64 43.93
CA VAL A 36 -21.99 38.68 44.35
C VAL A 36 -22.13 38.29 45.82
N LYS A 37 -21.45 37.22 46.25
CA LYS A 37 -21.47 36.77 47.66
C LYS A 37 -20.89 37.83 48.60
N ALA A 38 -19.78 38.47 48.23
CA ALA A 38 -19.16 39.53 49.01
C ALA A 38 -20.07 40.77 49.11
N GLN A 39 -20.75 41.13 48.03
CA GLN A 39 -21.67 42.27 48.02
C GLN A 39 -22.94 42.00 48.83
N LYS A 40 -23.47 40.77 48.82
CA LYS A 40 -24.60 40.40 49.68
C LYS A 40 -24.24 40.56 51.16
N ARG A 41 -23.03 40.16 51.54
CA ARG A 41 -22.51 40.37 52.90
C ARG A 41 -22.39 41.87 53.23
N THR A 42 -21.88 42.67 52.29
CA THR A 42 -21.74 44.13 52.47
C THR A 42 -23.10 44.80 52.65
N ALA A 43 -24.08 44.50 51.80
CA ALA A 43 -25.44 45.01 51.92
C ALA A 43 -26.08 44.63 53.27
N ALA A 44 -25.88 43.39 53.74
CA ALA A 44 -26.36 42.95 55.05
C ALA A 44 -25.70 43.73 56.21
N MET A 45 -24.37 43.95 56.17
CA MET A 45 -23.66 44.76 57.17
C MET A 45 -24.13 46.22 57.16
N THR A 46 -24.33 46.81 55.98
CA THR A 46 -24.87 48.15 55.82
C THR A 46 -26.26 48.28 56.44
N ARG A 47 -27.12 47.26 56.28
CA ARG A 47 -28.44 47.21 56.90
C ARG A 47 -28.37 47.18 58.44
N VAL A 48 -27.45 46.40 59.00
CA VAL A 48 -27.22 46.34 60.46
C VAL A 48 -26.66 47.67 60.99
N LEU A 49 -25.72 48.29 60.27
CA LEU A 49 -25.17 49.61 60.62
C LEU A 49 -26.26 50.69 60.60
N ALA A 50 -27.10 50.68 59.57
CA ALA A 50 -28.26 51.56 59.48
C ALA A 50 -29.17 51.36 60.70
N LEU A 51 -29.57 50.13 61.01
CA LEU A 51 -30.39 49.83 62.19
C LEU A 51 -29.76 50.32 63.50
N ASN A 52 -28.46 50.08 63.70
CA ASN A 52 -27.74 50.53 64.89
C ASN A 52 -27.68 52.06 64.97
N ALA A 53 -27.53 52.76 63.83
CA ALA A 53 -27.53 54.21 63.77
C ALA A 53 -28.92 54.79 64.12
N SER A 54 -30.01 54.19 63.64
CA SER A 54 -31.37 54.59 64.04
C SER A 54 -31.63 54.37 65.53
N LEU A 55 -31.20 53.23 66.09
CA LEU A 55 -31.33 52.97 67.53
C LEU A 55 -30.51 53.96 68.38
N LEU A 56 -29.30 54.30 67.93
CA LEU A 56 -28.46 55.30 68.60
C LEU A 56 -29.10 56.70 68.54
N SER A 57 -29.66 57.08 67.39
CA SER A 57 -30.40 58.32 67.19
C SER A 57 -31.61 58.43 68.12
N ALA A 58 -32.42 57.36 68.19
CA ALA A 58 -33.57 57.29 69.09
C ALA A 58 -33.13 57.48 70.56
N ARG A 59 -32.06 56.80 70.99
CA ARG A 59 -31.53 56.89 72.36
C ARG A 59 -30.88 58.24 72.68
N ALA A 60 -30.23 58.89 71.72
CA ALA A 60 -29.65 60.22 71.90
C ALA A 60 -30.75 61.27 72.16
N THR A 61 -31.90 61.11 71.50
CA THR A 61 -33.09 61.97 71.69
C THR A 61 -33.68 61.85 73.10
N GLU A 62 -33.53 60.70 73.78
CA GLU A 62 -34.01 60.48 75.15
C GLU A 62 -33.07 61.05 76.24
N GLN A 63 -31.80 61.34 75.93
CA GLN A 63 -30.78 61.64 76.95
C GLN A 63 -30.26 63.10 76.97
N GLN A 64 -30.55 63.93 75.96
CA GLN A 64 -30.03 65.31 75.84
C GLN A 64 -31.08 66.32 75.38
N ASP A 65 -30.72 67.61 75.43
CA ASP A 65 -31.57 68.79 75.18
C ASP A 65 -32.52 68.57 73.98
N PRO A 66 -33.83 68.38 74.22
CA PRO A 66 -34.72 67.72 73.26
C PRO A 66 -34.87 68.45 71.92
N GLU A 67 -34.78 69.78 71.92
CA GLU A 67 -35.15 70.57 70.74
C GLU A 67 -34.07 70.59 69.65
N GLN A 68 -32.78 70.71 70.01
CA GLN A 68 -31.68 70.70 69.03
C GLN A 68 -31.37 69.28 68.53
N PHE A 69 -31.45 68.28 69.40
CA PHE A 69 -31.18 66.89 69.01
C PHE A 69 -32.33 66.24 68.25
N ALA A 70 -33.59 66.64 68.46
CA ALA A 70 -34.71 66.10 67.69
C ALA A 70 -34.60 66.33 66.17
N SER A 71 -34.05 67.49 65.75
CA SER A 71 -33.82 67.77 64.33
C SER A 71 -32.76 66.85 63.73
N ILE A 72 -31.62 66.69 64.43
CA ILE A 72 -30.51 65.83 64.01
C ILE A 72 -30.96 64.36 63.97
N SER A 73 -31.76 63.94 64.96
CA SER A 73 -32.26 62.58 65.03
C SER A 73 -33.20 62.22 63.87
N ARG A 74 -34.06 63.16 63.43
CA ARG A 74 -34.92 62.98 62.23
C ARG A 74 -34.12 62.91 60.93
N GLU A 75 -33.07 63.72 60.79
CA GLU A 75 -32.16 63.61 59.65
C GLU A 75 -31.43 62.25 59.65
N PHE A 76 -30.96 61.80 60.82
CA PHE A 76 -30.34 60.49 60.98
C PHE A 76 -31.28 59.34 60.67
N GLU A 77 -32.55 59.43 61.09
CA GLU A 77 -33.58 58.44 60.79
C GLU A 77 -33.89 58.38 59.28
N THR A 78 -33.95 59.54 58.63
CA THR A 78 -34.12 59.64 57.17
C THR A 78 -32.95 59.01 56.42
N ILE A 79 -31.70 59.34 56.80
CA ILE A 79 -30.49 58.74 56.21
C ILE A 79 -30.50 57.22 56.44
N THR A 80 -30.87 56.79 57.65
CA THR A 80 -30.94 55.37 57.99
C THR A 80 -31.96 54.63 57.11
N SER A 81 -33.16 55.21 56.91
CA SER A 81 -34.17 54.63 56.03
C SER A 81 -33.65 54.52 54.59
N GLN A 82 -33.05 55.59 54.06
CA GLN A 82 -32.47 55.59 52.71
C GLN A 82 -31.38 54.53 52.55
N VAL A 83 -30.51 54.35 53.55
CA VAL A 83 -29.46 53.33 53.55
C VAL A 83 -30.06 51.92 53.59
N ASN A 84 -31.13 51.70 54.37
CA ASN A 84 -31.83 50.41 54.42
C ASN A 84 -32.55 50.08 53.10
N ASP A 85 -33.18 51.07 52.47
CA ASP A 85 -33.84 50.91 51.18
C ASP A 85 -32.82 50.60 50.08
N LEU A 86 -31.71 51.34 50.04
CA LEU A 86 -30.59 51.07 49.13
C LEU A 86 -30.00 49.68 49.34
N ALA A 87 -29.82 49.25 50.59
CA ALA A 87 -29.34 47.89 50.91
C ALA A 87 -30.33 46.81 50.44
N THR A 88 -31.64 47.06 50.56
CA THR A 88 -32.69 46.15 50.08
C THR A 88 -32.68 46.05 48.56
N GLN A 89 -32.63 47.18 47.86
CA GLN A 89 -32.54 47.24 46.40
C GLN A 89 -31.27 46.54 45.91
N THR A 90 -30.12 46.84 46.51
CA THR A 90 -28.84 46.19 46.21
C THR A 90 -28.94 44.67 46.36
N ASN A 91 -29.60 44.18 47.42
CA ASN A 91 -29.76 42.73 47.60
C ASN A 91 -30.62 42.09 46.50
N ASN A 92 -31.68 42.77 46.04
CA ASN A 92 -32.51 42.29 44.93
C ASN A 92 -31.72 42.24 43.62
N ASP A 93 -30.95 43.29 43.32
CA ASP A 93 -30.09 43.34 42.13
C ASP A 93 -29.01 42.24 42.18
N LEU A 94 -28.47 41.94 43.36
CA LEU A 94 -27.52 40.84 43.56
C LEU A 94 -28.15 39.45 43.43
N ILE A 95 -29.44 39.28 43.71
CA ILE A 95 -30.15 38.03 43.43
C ILE A 95 -30.26 37.83 41.91
N LEU A 96 -30.64 38.88 41.17
CA LEU A 96 -30.68 38.83 39.71
C LEU A 96 -29.29 38.57 39.11
N LEU A 97 -28.26 39.23 39.63
CA LEU A 97 -26.88 39.03 39.20
C LEU A 97 -26.40 37.60 39.49
N GLN A 98 -26.78 37.03 40.65
CA GLN A 98 -26.50 35.62 40.95
C GLN A 98 -27.16 34.70 39.92
N GLN A 99 -28.46 34.89 39.66
CA GLN A 99 -29.19 34.06 38.69
C GLN A 99 -28.54 34.10 37.30
N ARG A 100 -28.14 35.30 36.84
CA ARG A 100 -27.41 35.45 35.57
C ARG A 100 -26.04 34.79 35.61
N THR A 101 -25.34 34.88 36.73
CA THR A 101 -24.02 34.22 36.91
C THR A 101 -24.17 32.70 36.83
N ASP A 102 -25.19 32.13 37.48
CA ASP A 102 -25.48 30.68 37.45
C ASP A 102 -25.85 30.20 36.03
N GLN A 103 -26.62 31.01 35.29
CA GLN A 103 -26.93 30.76 33.88
C GLN A 103 -25.66 30.75 33.01
N ILE A 104 -24.80 31.77 33.16
CA ILE A 104 -23.54 31.84 32.42
C ILE A 104 -22.65 30.65 32.79
N GLN A 105 -22.59 30.25 34.06
CA GLN A 105 -21.83 29.09 34.49
C GLN A 105 -22.28 27.80 33.79
N THR A 106 -23.59 27.62 33.63
CA THR A 106 -24.16 26.48 32.88
C THR A 106 -23.74 26.51 31.42
N VAL A 107 -23.82 27.68 30.76
CA VAL A 107 -23.41 27.85 29.36
C VAL A 107 -21.91 27.62 29.18
N VAL A 108 -21.07 28.14 30.07
CA VAL A 108 -19.61 27.96 30.01
C VAL A 108 -19.22 26.49 30.23
N SER A 109 -19.93 25.77 31.11
CA SER A 109 -19.75 24.32 31.26
C SER A 109 -20.10 23.56 29.98
N GLY A 110 -21.19 23.94 29.31
CA GLY A 110 -21.57 23.39 28.00
C GLY A 110 -20.49 23.67 26.95
N LEU A 111 -20.03 24.92 26.85
CA LEU A 111 -18.97 25.32 25.94
C LEU A 111 -17.66 24.55 26.22
N SER A 112 -17.34 24.28 27.49
CA SER A 112 -16.19 23.45 27.87
C SER A 112 -16.31 21.99 27.41
N GLN A 113 -17.54 21.49 27.30
CA GLN A 113 -17.78 20.17 26.73
C GLN A 113 -17.66 20.20 25.20
N ASP A 114 -18.29 21.17 24.54
CA ASP A 114 -18.21 21.35 23.08
C ASP A 114 -16.74 21.46 22.62
N VAL A 115 -15.91 22.20 23.35
CA VAL A 115 -14.48 22.34 23.06
C VAL A 115 -13.72 21.03 23.21
N ARG A 116 -14.08 20.18 24.18
CA ARG A 116 -13.49 18.84 24.29
C ARG A 116 -13.87 17.95 23.12
N GLU A 117 -15.12 18.02 22.67
CA GLU A 117 -15.61 17.28 21.51
C GLU A 117 -14.95 17.76 20.20
N ILE A 118 -14.76 19.08 20.04
CA ILE A 118 -14.01 19.66 18.92
C ILE A 118 -12.56 19.18 18.92
N ASN A 119 -11.88 19.23 20.07
CA ASN A 119 -10.50 18.73 20.21
C ASN A 119 -10.39 17.26 19.79
N GLN A 120 -11.30 16.41 20.26
CA GLN A 120 -11.33 15.00 19.91
C GLN A 120 -11.57 14.78 18.40
N THR A 121 -12.45 15.58 17.80
CA THR A 121 -12.73 15.55 16.37
C THR A 121 -11.51 15.96 15.55
N VAL A 122 -10.84 17.06 15.92
CA VAL A 122 -9.61 17.53 15.26
C VAL A 122 -8.51 16.47 15.36
N GLN A 123 -8.39 15.78 16.49
CA GLN A 123 -7.40 14.73 16.65
C GLN A 123 -7.70 13.49 15.80
N THR A 124 -8.96 13.08 15.73
CA THR A 124 -9.39 11.96 14.85
C THR A 124 -9.18 12.32 13.38
N PHE A 125 -9.50 13.55 12.99
CA PHE A 125 -9.24 14.05 11.65
C PHE A 125 -7.74 14.03 11.32
N THR A 126 -6.88 14.50 12.24
CA THR A 126 -5.41 14.48 12.09
C THR A 126 -4.92 13.06 11.80
N VAL A 127 -5.31 12.09 12.63
CA VAL A 127 -4.94 10.68 12.46
C VAL A 127 -5.45 10.11 11.14
N GLY A 128 -6.67 10.48 10.74
CA GLY A 128 -7.26 10.05 9.46
C GLY A 128 -6.49 10.58 8.24
N VAL A 129 -6.00 11.82 8.30
CA VAL A 129 -5.18 12.42 7.23
C VAL A 129 -3.81 11.75 7.16
N ASP A 130 -3.16 11.50 8.31
CA ASP A 130 -1.88 10.78 8.34
C ASP A 130 -1.99 9.37 7.76
N SER A 131 -3.05 8.64 8.15
CA SER A 131 -3.35 7.32 7.58
C SER A 131 -3.59 7.39 6.07
N SER A 132 -4.30 8.41 5.59
CA SER A 132 -4.55 8.61 4.17
C SER A 132 -3.25 8.89 3.40
N ASN A 133 -2.36 9.72 3.95
CA ASN A 133 -1.05 9.99 3.35
C ASN A 133 -0.23 8.70 3.20
N GLN A 134 -0.23 7.84 4.22
CA GLN A 134 0.46 6.54 4.17
C GLN A 134 -0.13 5.62 3.09
N VAL A 135 -1.46 5.60 2.91
CA VAL A 135 -2.10 4.85 1.83
C VAL A 135 -1.68 5.39 0.46
N PHE A 136 -1.61 6.70 0.28
CA PHE A 136 -1.13 7.29 -0.98
C PHE A 136 0.32 6.93 -1.29
N GLU A 137 1.21 6.95 -0.30
CA GLU A 137 2.61 6.51 -0.47
C GLU A 137 2.68 5.04 -0.90
N ASN A 138 1.89 4.17 -0.27
CA ASN A 138 1.78 2.76 -0.66
C ASN A 138 1.27 2.60 -2.09
N ILE A 139 0.24 3.34 -2.49
CA ILE A 139 -0.29 3.31 -3.86
C ILE A 139 0.78 3.76 -4.86
N GLN A 140 1.53 4.81 -4.54
CA GLN A 140 2.62 5.29 -5.39
C GLN A 140 3.71 4.23 -5.56
N GLN A 141 4.10 3.56 -4.47
CA GLN A 141 5.08 2.47 -4.49
C GLN A 141 4.60 1.30 -5.34
N VAL A 142 3.38 0.81 -5.11
CA VAL A 142 2.80 -0.30 -5.88
C VAL A 142 2.67 0.07 -7.35
N THR A 143 2.23 1.29 -7.66
CA THR A 143 2.14 1.79 -9.04
C THR A 143 3.52 1.79 -9.71
N SER A 144 4.56 2.24 -9.00
CA SER A 144 5.94 2.17 -9.50
C SER A 144 6.39 0.73 -9.76
N GLN A 145 6.03 -0.23 -8.91
CA GLN A 145 6.35 -1.64 -9.11
C GLN A 145 5.62 -2.21 -10.33
N VAL A 146 4.35 -1.87 -10.51
CA VAL A 146 3.55 -2.30 -11.68
C VAL A 146 4.16 -1.77 -12.98
N VAL A 147 4.63 -0.52 -13.02
CA VAL A 147 5.34 0.03 -14.18
C VAL A 147 6.61 -0.78 -14.50
N GLN A 148 7.40 -1.14 -13.48
CA GLN A 148 8.61 -1.97 -13.67
C GLN A 148 8.27 -3.37 -14.17
N VAL A 149 7.21 -3.99 -13.66
CA VAL A 149 6.72 -5.29 -14.14
C VAL A 149 6.27 -5.18 -15.60
N GLY A 150 5.52 -4.14 -15.95
CA GLY A 150 5.10 -3.88 -17.34
C GLY A 150 6.29 -3.77 -18.29
N GLN A 151 7.36 -3.07 -17.88
CA GLN A 151 8.59 -2.97 -18.65
C GLN A 151 9.27 -4.33 -18.86
N ARG A 152 9.38 -5.16 -17.81
CA ARG A 152 9.95 -6.51 -17.92
C ARG A 152 9.12 -7.43 -18.80
N VAL A 153 7.79 -7.31 -18.76
CA VAL A 153 6.89 -8.07 -19.64
C VAL A 153 7.13 -7.67 -21.09
N ALA A 154 7.25 -6.36 -21.38
CA ALA A 154 7.56 -5.89 -22.73
C ALA A 154 8.91 -6.40 -23.25
N GLU A 155 9.96 -6.35 -22.42
CA GLU A 155 11.28 -6.91 -22.75
C GLU A 155 11.23 -8.42 -23.00
N SER A 156 10.50 -9.15 -22.15
CA SER A 156 10.30 -10.59 -22.31
C SER A 156 9.55 -10.93 -23.59
N SER A 157 8.47 -10.20 -23.92
CA SER A 157 7.73 -10.36 -25.17
C SER A 157 8.62 -10.12 -26.40
N GLN A 158 9.51 -9.12 -26.35
CA GLN A 158 10.47 -8.87 -27.43
C GLN A 158 11.47 -10.02 -27.57
N ALA A 159 11.99 -10.56 -26.46
CA ALA A 159 12.90 -11.71 -26.48
C ALA A 159 12.23 -12.97 -27.03
N ILE A 160 10.97 -13.22 -26.65
CA ILE A 160 10.17 -14.33 -27.19
C ILE A 160 9.97 -14.16 -28.69
N ALA A 161 9.59 -12.97 -29.15
CA ALA A 161 9.41 -12.70 -30.58
C ALA A 161 10.71 -12.96 -31.37
N GLN A 162 11.86 -12.53 -30.85
CA GLN A 162 13.17 -12.80 -31.46
C GLN A 162 13.49 -14.29 -31.48
N ALA A 163 13.26 -15.01 -30.38
CA ALA A 163 13.49 -16.45 -30.31
C ALA A 163 12.59 -17.22 -31.28
N SER A 164 11.32 -16.81 -31.44
CA SER A 164 10.40 -17.36 -32.42
C SER A 164 10.87 -17.13 -33.86
N GLN A 165 11.40 -15.94 -34.18
CA GLN A 165 11.98 -15.66 -35.50
C GLN A 165 13.20 -16.53 -35.80
N ASN A 166 14.11 -16.68 -34.84
CA ASN A 166 15.30 -17.54 -34.98
C ASN A 166 14.91 -19.02 -35.15
N THR A 167 13.89 -19.46 -34.42
CA THR A 167 13.34 -20.82 -34.55
C THR A 167 12.74 -21.04 -35.94
N LEU A 168 11.99 -20.07 -36.47
CA LEU A 168 11.43 -20.15 -37.83
C LEU A 168 12.54 -20.25 -38.88
N ALA A 169 13.59 -19.44 -38.79
CA ALA A 169 14.75 -19.52 -39.68
C ALA A 169 15.41 -20.91 -39.62
N SER A 170 15.61 -21.44 -38.41
CA SER A 170 16.21 -22.77 -38.22
C SER A 170 15.33 -23.88 -38.84
N VAL A 171 14.01 -23.78 -38.71
CA VAL A 171 13.07 -24.73 -39.35
C VAL A 171 13.13 -24.63 -40.87
N GLN A 172 13.26 -23.43 -41.43
CA GLN A 172 13.46 -23.23 -42.87
C GLN A 172 14.77 -23.87 -43.35
N ASP A 173 15.87 -23.68 -42.62
CA ASP A 173 17.16 -24.31 -42.93
C ASP A 173 17.09 -25.83 -42.88
N ILE A 174 16.42 -26.39 -41.86
CA ILE A 174 16.18 -27.84 -41.76
C ILE A 174 15.36 -28.36 -42.94
N ALA A 175 14.31 -27.62 -43.35
CA ALA A 175 13.49 -28.01 -44.49
C ALA A 175 14.30 -28.04 -45.80
N VAL A 176 15.15 -27.03 -46.03
CA VAL A 176 16.07 -27.00 -47.19
C VAL A 176 17.05 -28.18 -47.14
N LEU A 177 17.64 -28.46 -45.97
CA LEU A 177 18.57 -29.58 -45.80
C LEU A 177 17.88 -30.94 -46.01
N ALA A 178 16.64 -31.09 -45.57
CA ALA A 178 15.86 -32.30 -45.78
C ALA A 178 15.63 -32.58 -47.27
N VAL A 179 15.23 -31.57 -48.05
CA VAL A 179 15.07 -31.68 -49.52
C VAL A 179 16.40 -32.05 -50.20
N ALA A 180 17.50 -31.41 -49.81
CA ALA A 180 18.82 -31.74 -50.36
C ALA A 180 19.27 -33.16 -50.01
N THR A 181 18.91 -33.64 -48.81
CA THR A 181 19.21 -35.01 -48.35
C THR A 181 18.39 -36.04 -49.12
N GLU A 182 17.12 -35.79 -49.37
CA GLU A 182 16.25 -36.63 -50.21
C GLU A 182 16.85 -36.77 -51.61
N GLN A 183 17.23 -35.66 -52.25
CA GLN A 183 17.85 -35.67 -53.58
C GLN A 183 19.17 -36.49 -53.60
N ARG A 184 20.01 -36.35 -52.57
CA ARG A 184 21.25 -37.15 -52.45
C ARG A 184 20.96 -38.64 -52.24
N ALA A 185 19.93 -38.97 -51.46
CA ALA A 185 19.52 -40.35 -51.25
C ALA A 185 19.04 -40.99 -52.56
N ASP A 186 18.32 -40.26 -53.41
CA ASP A 186 17.91 -40.73 -54.73
C ASP A 186 19.09 -40.98 -55.67
N ILE A 187 20.05 -40.06 -55.74
CA ILE A 187 21.30 -40.25 -56.51
C ILE A 187 22.05 -41.49 -56.00
N THR A 188 22.18 -41.63 -54.68
CA THR A 188 22.86 -42.77 -54.07
C THR A 188 22.16 -44.09 -54.40
N ARG A 189 20.82 -44.10 -54.39
CA ARG A 189 20.00 -45.26 -54.76
C ARG A 189 20.21 -45.63 -56.23
N GLU A 190 20.24 -44.65 -57.13
CA GLU A 190 20.52 -44.85 -58.55
C GLU A 190 21.92 -45.43 -58.79
N GLN A 191 22.95 -44.85 -58.15
CA GLN A 191 24.33 -45.34 -58.23
C GLN A 191 24.46 -46.77 -57.67
N SER A 192 23.83 -47.05 -56.53
CA SER A 192 23.82 -48.39 -55.93
C SER A 192 23.17 -49.42 -56.87
N ASN A 193 22.08 -49.04 -57.55
CA ASN A 193 21.45 -49.89 -58.56
C ASN A 193 22.38 -50.12 -59.77
N ALA A 194 23.09 -49.09 -60.24
CA ALA A 194 24.05 -49.21 -61.32
C ALA A 194 25.23 -50.14 -60.94
N MET A 195 25.80 -49.96 -59.74
CA MET A 195 26.83 -50.85 -59.19
C MET A 195 26.34 -52.28 -59.06
N GLY A 196 25.10 -52.49 -58.59
CA GLY A 196 24.49 -53.82 -58.50
C GLY A 196 24.24 -54.47 -59.87
N LYS A 197 23.99 -53.70 -60.93
CA LYS A 197 23.95 -54.21 -62.31
C LYS A 197 25.36 -54.56 -62.81
N LEU A 198 26.34 -53.68 -62.59
CA LEU A 198 27.73 -53.92 -63.01
C LEU A 198 28.33 -55.16 -62.33
N SER A 199 28.10 -55.32 -61.02
CA SER A 199 28.55 -56.50 -60.27
C SER A 199 27.97 -57.80 -60.83
N ARG A 200 26.65 -57.81 -61.15
CA ARG A 200 26.02 -58.96 -61.82
C ARG A 200 26.62 -59.25 -63.20
N HIS A 201 26.89 -58.21 -63.99
CA HIS A 201 27.52 -58.37 -65.29
C HIS A 201 28.96 -58.93 -65.17
N LEU A 202 29.74 -58.44 -64.22
CA LEU A 202 31.09 -58.97 -63.95
C LEU A 202 31.04 -60.45 -63.51
N LEU A 203 30.08 -60.81 -62.67
CA LEU A 203 29.88 -62.21 -62.27
C LEU A 203 29.50 -63.11 -63.47
N GLU A 204 28.65 -62.63 -64.36
CA GLU A 204 28.27 -63.33 -65.60
C GLU A 204 29.46 -63.52 -66.54
N VAL A 205 30.30 -62.49 -66.69
CA VAL A 205 31.54 -62.57 -67.47
C VAL A 205 32.52 -63.55 -66.82
N MET A 206 32.69 -63.51 -65.50
CA MET A 206 33.58 -64.44 -64.78
C MET A 206 33.10 -65.89 -64.87
N SER A 207 31.79 -66.15 -64.77
CA SER A 207 31.26 -67.51 -64.91
C SER A 207 31.44 -68.06 -66.33
N PHE A 208 31.29 -67.22 -67.36
CA PHE A 208 31.63 -67.59 -68.74
C PHE A 208 33.11 -68.00 -68.89
N PHE A 209 34.04 -67.26 -68.29
CA PHE A 209 35.46 -67.61 -68.32
C PHE A 209 35.78 -68.87 -67.49
N GLN A 210 35.07 -69.13 -66.38
CA GLN A 210 35.21 -70.39 -65.63
C GLN A 210 34.73 -71.60 -66.43
N ILE A 211 33.58 -71.51 -67.12
CA ILE A 211 33.09 -72.59 -68.00
C ILE A 211 34.09 -72.87 -69.13
N SER A 212 34.70 -71.82 -69.68
CA SER A 212 35.73 -71.94 -70.72
C SER A 212 37.02 -72.62 -70.19
N ALA A 213 37.40 -72.41 -68.93
CA ALA A 213 38.52 -73.09 -68.31
C ALA A 213 38.22 -74.58 -68.03
N GLU A 214 37.00 -74.89 -67.58
CA GLU A 214 36.53 -76.27 -67.39
C GLU A 214 36.42 -77.03 -68.71
N GLN A 215 35.99 -76.36 -69.80
CA GLN A 215 35.99 -76.93 -71.15
C GLN A 215 37.40 -77.12 -71.73
N MET A 216 38.35 -76.23 -71.44
CA MET A 216 39.76 -76.44 -71.81
C MET A 216 40.41 -77.61 -71.07
N GLU A 217 40.05 -77.87 -69.82
CA GLU A 217 40.50 -79.08 -69.10
C GLU A 217 39.87 -80.36 -69.69
N LEU A 218 38.60 -80.31 -70.10
CA LEU A 218 37.91 -81.44 -70.74
C LEU A 218 38.45 -81.77 -72.15
N ASP A 219 38.85 -80.76 -72.93
CA ASP A 219 39.49 -80.98 -74.23
C ASP A 219 40.94 -81.48 -74.08
N ARG A 220 41.64 -81.11 -72.99
CA ARG A 220 42.94 -81.71 -72.63
C ARG A 220 42.82 -83.18 -72.24
N SER A 221 41.73 -83.58 -71.59
CA SER A 221 41.53 -85.00 -71.23
C SER A 221 41.18 -85.86 -72.44
N LYS A 222 40.45 -85.32 -73.43
CA LYS A 222 40.11 -86.04 -74.67
C LYS A 222 41.27 -86.18 -75.66
N GLY A 223 42.26 -85.28 -75.64
CA GLY A 223 43.46 -85.40 -76.49
C GLY A 223 44.44 -86.50 -76.09
N LEU A 224 44.28 -87.14 -74.91
CA LEU A 224 45.18 -88.18 -74.40
C LEU A 224 44.68 -89.61 -74.61
N GLU A 225 43.39 -89.83 -74.93
CA GLU A 225 42.84 -91.18 -75.13
C GLU A 225 42.98 -91.72 -76.57
N GLU A 226 43.31 -90.88 -77.57
CA GLU A 226 43.41 -91.30 -78.98
C GLU A 226 44.82 -91.74 -79.44
N SER A 227 45.81 -91.82 -78.53
CA SER A 227 47.23 -92.13 -78.87
C SER A 227 47.78 -93.47 -78.35
N THR A 228 46.94 -94.32 -77.74
CA THR A 228 47.40 -95.56 -77.06
C THR A 228 46.87 -96.86 -77.68
N GLU A 229 46.68 -96.89 -79.00
CA GLU A 229 46.23 -98.11 -79.72
C GLU A 229 46.97 -98.36 -81.04
N ALA A 230 48.28 -98.09 -81.11
CA ALA A 230 49.12 -98.57 -82.21
C ALA A 230 50.62 -98.50 -81.91
N ASN A 231 51.17 -99.43 -81.12
CA ASN A 231 52.50 -100.02 -81.36
C ASN A 231 52.99 -100.87 -80.18
N LEU A 232 53.03 -102.19 -80.37
CA LEU A 232 54.25 -103.03 -80.30
C LEU A 232 53.90 -104.47 -79.92
N VAL A 233 53.72 -105.28 -80.96
CA VAL A 233 53.77 -106.74 -80.94
C VAL A 233 55.22 -107.19 -81.23
N GLU A 234 55.66 -108.19 -80.47
CA GLU A 234 56.74 -109.18 -80.73
C GLU A 234 58.23 -108.81 -80.63
N LYS A 235 58.90 -109.46 -79.66
CA LYS A 235 60.01 -110.45 -79.86
C LYS A 235 60.40 -111.07 -78.49
N THR A 236 59.93 -112.28 -78.14
CA THR A 236 60.51 -113.63 -78.35
C THR A 236 61.83 -113.97 -77.63
N PHE A 237 61.71 -114.96 -76.72
CA PHE A 237 62.59 -116.13 -76.44
C PHE A 237 63.88 -116.02 -75.58
N SER A 238 63.78 -116.51 -74.32
CA SER A 238 64.43 -117.71 -73.68
C SER A 238 65.98 -117.89 -73.67
N PRO A 239 66.59 -118.85 -72.90
CA PRO A 239 66.17 -119.65 -71.71
C PRO A 239 67.25 -119.87 -70.58
N THR A 240 66.87 -120.69 -69.57
CA THR A 240 67.69 -121.59 -68.68
C THR A 240 68.46 -120.95 -67.51
N VAL A 241 68.41 -121.44 -66.25
CA VAL A 241 68.33 -122.81 -65.66
C VAL A 241 67.29 -122.88 -64.54
#